data_AF-A0AAW3PL53-F1
#
_entry.id   AF-A0AAW3PL53-F1
#
_cell.length_a   1.000
_cell.length_b   1.000
_cell.length_c   1.000
_cell.angle_alpha   90.00
_cell.angle_beta   90.00
_cell.angle_gamma   90.00
#
_symmetry.space_group_name_H-M   'P 1'
#
loop_
_entity.id
_entity.type
_entity.pdbx_description
1 polymer ?
#
loop_
_entity_poly.entity_id
_entity_poly.type
_entity_poly.pdbx_seq_one_letter_code
_entity_poly.pdbx_strand_id
1 'polypeptide(L)'
;MMYCTFASLFIAQAYNIHLSLGTQITMLLVLMLTSKGMAGVPRASLVVIAATLHQFDIPEAGLLLILGVDTFLDMGRSATNAVGNSIASAVVAKWEGELMSESEALAHAAHLDAELERQNSDPAYGAGGATSA
;
A
#
# COMPACT_ATOMS: atom_id res chain seq x y z
N MET A 1 1.29 6.72 2.83
CA MET A 1 1.28 8.20 2.76
C MET A 1 2.67 8.84 2.74
N MET A 2 3.70 8.17 3.29
CA MET A 2 5.08 8.63 3.18
C MET A 2 5.48 9.09 1.76
N TYR A 3 5.17 8.29 0.74
CA TYR A 3 5.41 8.65 -0.67
C TYR A 3 4.78 9.99 -1.06
N CYS A 4 3.46 10.16 -0.86
CA CYS A 4 2.74 11.37 -1.27
C CYS A 4 3.32 12.63 -0.62
N THR A 5 3.70 12.55 0.67
CA THR A 5 4.30 13.70 1.36
C THR A 5 5.66 14.06 0.75
N PHE A 6 6.56 13.09 0.56
CA PHE A 6 7.86 13.37 -0.03
C PHE A 6 7.75 13.86 -1.48
N ALA A 7 6.80 13.31 -2.25
CA ALA A 7 6.52 13.75 -3.60
C ALA A 7 6.02 15.21 -3.65
N SER A 8 5.06 15.59 -2.80
CA SER A 8 4.55 16.96 -2.72
C SER A 8 5.63 17.95 -2.27
N LEU A 9 6.48 17.57 -1.31
CA LEU A 9 7.61 18.40 -0.89
C LEU A 9 8.66 18.55 -2.00
N PHE A 10 8.99 17.46 -2.70
CA PHE A 10 9.90 17.49 -3.84
C PHE A 10 9.40 18.46 -4.92
N ILE A 11 8.11 18.39 -5.26
CA ILE A 11 7.50 19.28 -6.26
C ILE A 11 7.54 20.74 -5.78
N ALA A 12 7.18 21.01 -4.52
CA ALA A 12 7.25 22.37 -3.96
C ALA A 12 8.67 22.95 -4.07
N GLN A 13 9.69 22.16 -3.73
CA GLN A 13 11.09 22.57 -3.86
C GLN A 13 11.52 22.77 -5.32
N ALA A 14 11.07 21.91 -6.24
CA ALA A 14 11.36 22.05 -7.67
C ALA A 14 10.79 23.36 -8.26
N TYR A 15 9.65 23.84 -7.75
CA TYR A 15 9.07 25.14 -8.09
C TYR A 15 9.60 26.32 -7.25
N ASN A 16 10.59 26.10 -6.37
CA ASN A 16 11.08 27.10 -5.42
C ASN A 16 9.97 27.69 -4.51
N ILE A 17 8.93 26.92 -4.21
CA ILE A 17 7.86 27.29 -3.28
C ILE A 17 8.32 26.93 -1.87
N HIS A 18 8.52 27.96 -1.06
CA HIS A 18 8.94 27.77 0.33
C HIS A 18 7.74 27.45 1.22
N LEU A 19 7.65 26.19 1.67
CA LEU A 19 6.66 25.77 2.64
C LEU A 19 7.20 25.97 4.06
N SER A 20 6.50 26.76 4.87
CA SER A 20 6.82 26.90 6.29
C SER A 20 6.75 25.55 7.01
N LEU A 21 7.52 25.37 8.09
CA LEU A 21 7.46 24.14 8.91
C LEU A 21 6.04 23.82 9.38
N GLY A 22 5.25 24.84 9.75
CA GLY A 22 3.84 24.65 10.12
C GLY A 22 3.01 24.09 8.97
N THR A 23 3.19 24.61 7.75
CA THR A 23 2.51 24.09 6.55
C THR A 23 2.91 22.65 6.25
N GLN A 24 4.19 22.30 6.40
CA GLN A 24 4.67 20.93 6.18
C GLN A 24 4.05 19.94 7.19
N ILE A 25 3.95 20.33 8.46
CA ILE A 25 3.29 19.52 9.50
C ILE A 25 1.79 19.37 9.21
N THR A 26 1.10 20.46 8.86
CA THR A 26 -0.32 20.40 8.49
C THR A 26 -0.54 19.49 7.27
N MET A 27 0.30 19.59 6.25
CA MET A 27 0.25 18.72 5.07
C MET A 27 0.43 17.24 5.45
N LEU A 28 1.40 16.93 6.30
CA LEU A 28 1.61 15.59 6.84
C LEU A 28 0.37 15.06 7.57
N LEU A 29 -0.24 15.87 8.44
CA LEU A 29 -1.43 15.49 9.20
C LEU A 29 -2.64 15.23 8.29
N VAL A 30 -2.88 16.10 7.31
CA VAL A 30 -3.95 15.94 6.32
C VAL A 30 -3.75 14.66 5.52
N LEU A 31 -2.53 14.44 5.01
CA LEU A 31 -2.20 13.22 4.28
C LEU A 31 -2.36 11.96 5.14
N MET A 32 -1.95 11.99 6.41
CA MET A 32 -2.15 10.88 7.34
C MET A 32 -3.63 10.60 7.60
N LEU A 33 -4.45 11.63 7.77
CA LEU A 33 -5.89 11.50 7.97
C LEU A 33 -6.57 10.89 6.73
N THR A 34 -6.21 11.36 5.54
CA THR A 34 -6.78 10.88 4.26
C THR A 34 -6.38 9.44 3.93
N SER A 35 -5.32 8.89 4.56
CA SER A 35 -4.80 7.55 4.27
C SER A 35 -5.81 6.42 4.34
N LYS A 36 -6.83 6.53 5.20
CA LYS A 36 -7.84 5.47 5.41
C LYS A 36 -8.97 5.50 4.37
N GLY A 37 -9.19 6.64 3.70
CA GLY A 37 -10.25 6.78 2.69
C GLY A 37 -9.90 6.23 1.30
N MET A 38 -8.68 5.72 1.12
CA MET A 38 -8.07 5.44 -0.18
C MET A 38 -8.04 3.97 -0.59
N ALA A 39 -8.56 3.07 0.25
CA ALA A 39 -8.39 1.62 0.11
C ALA A 39 -8.98 1.01 -1.18
N GLY A 40 -9.83 1.73 -1.93
CA GLY A 40 -10.50 1.24 -3.13
C GLY A 40 -10.23 2.01 -4.42
N VAL A 41 -9.31 2.99 -4.43
CA VAL A 41 -9.11 3.88 -5.60
C VAL A 41 -7.94 3.39 -6.45
N PRO A 42 -8.14 3.06 -7.75
CA PRO A 42 -7.04 2.77 -8.66
C PRO A 42 -6.10 3.98 -8.80
N ARG A 43 -4.78 3.76 -8.75
CA ARG A 43 -3.76 4.83 -8.77
C ARG A 43 -3.98 5.93 -7.71
N ALA A 44 -4.43 5.53 -6.53
CA ALA A 44 -4.72 6.41 -5.42
C ALA A 44 -3.60 7.45 -5.16
N SER A 45 -2.33 7.04 -5.30
CA SER A 45 -1.15 7.88 -5.05
C SER A 45 -1.14 9.18 -5.87
N LEU A 46 -1.31 9.10 -7.20
CA LEU A 46 -1.31 10.27 -8.08
C LEU A 46 -2.49 11.20 -7.81
N VAL A 47 -3.67 10.62 -7.56
CA VAL A 47 -4.87 11.39 -7.24
C VAL A 47 -4.68 12.19 -5.96
N VAL A 48 -4.10 11.57 -4.92
CA VAL A 48 -3.81 12.27 -3.66
C VAL A 48 -2.72 13.31 -3.81
N ILE A 49 -1.68 13.04 -4.60
CA ILE A 49 -0.65 14.05 -4.83
C ILE A 49 -1.27 15.25 -5.56
N ALA A 50 -2.03 15.04 -6.63
CA ALA A 50 -2.71 16.11 -7.34
C ALA A 50 -3.62 16.94 -6.42
N ALA A 51 -4.46 16.28 -5.61
CA ALA A 51 -5.31 16.95 -4.63
C ALA A 51 -4.50 17.73 -3.57
N THR A 52 -3.36 17.18 -3.13
CA THR A 52 -2.48 17.84 -2.16
C THR A 52 -1.78 19.05 -2.76
N LEU A 53 -1.31 18.96 -4.00
CA LEU A 53 -0.69 20.11 -4.68
C LEU A 53 -1.71 21.25 -4.77
N HIS A 54 -2.94 20.95 -5.20
CA HIS A 54 -4.03 21.92 -5.25
C HIS A 54 -4.34 22.55 -3.88
N GLN A 55 -4.44 21.72 -2.83
CA GLN A 55 -4.79 22.16 -1.47
C GLN A 55 -3.77 23.12 -0.83
N PHE A 56 -2.51 23.09 -1.29
CA PHE A 56 -1.41 23.89 -0.75
C PHE A 56 -0.86 24.91 -1.77
N ASP A 57 -1.67 25.28 -2.77
CA ASP A 57 -1.33 26.27 -3.80
C ASP A 57 -0.05 25.94 -4.60
N ILE A 58 0.24 24.64 -4.76
CA ILE A 58 1.36 24.16 -5.58
C ILE A 58 0.84 23.82 -6.98
N PRO A 59 1.51 24.25 -8.06
CA PRO A 59 1.07 23.95 -9.43
C PRO A 59 0.95 22.44 -9.69
N GLU A 60 -0.25 22.00 -10.10
CA GLU A 60 -0.53 20.58 -10.42
C GLU A 60 0.29 20.08 -11.62
N ALA A 61 0.77 20.98 -12.48
CA ALA A 61 1.71 20.67 -13.56
C ALA A 61 2.98 19.95 -13.04
N GLY A 62 3.34 20.14 -11.77
CA GLY A 62 4.42 19.43 -11.10
C GLY A 62 4.26 17.93 -11.03
N LEU A 63 3.05 17.42 -11.12
CA LEU A 63 2.76 15.99 -11.16
C LEU A 63 3.51 15.30 -12.32
N LEU A 64 3.73 16.01 -13.43
CA LEU A 64 4.47 15.51 -14.59
C LEU A 64 5.92 15.16 -14.26
N LEU A 65 6.52 15.79 -13.25
CA LEU A 65 7.91 15.53 -12.84
C LEU A 65 8.07 14.13 -12.23
N ILE A 66 7.01 13.59 -11.63
CA ILE A 66 7.04 12.28 -10.94
C ILE A 66 6.30 11.20 -11.71
N LEU A 67 5.53 11.54 -12.73
CA LEU A 67 4.70 10.62 -13.50
C LEU A 67 5.50 9.43 -14.06
N GLY A 68 6.73 9.70 -14.52
CA GLY A 68 7.62 8.67 -15.08
C GLY A 68 8.12 7.65 -14.05
N VAL A 69 8.19 8.02 -12.77
CA VAL A 69 8.71 7.16 -11.69
C VAL A 69 7.61 6.64 -10.76
N ASP A 70 6.40 7.22 -10.79
CA ASP A 70 5.30 6.88 -9.90
C ASP A 70 4.98 5.38 -9.93
N THR A 71 5.00 4.74 -11.10
CA THR A 71 4.75 3.29 -11.21
C THR A 71 5.74 2.47 -10.39
N PHE A 72 7.03 2.83 -10.42
CA PHE A 72 8.05 2.13 -9.63
C PHE A 72 7.91 2.43 -8.14
N LEU A 73 7.66 3.70 -7.79
CA LEU A 73 7.51 4.12 -6.40
C LEU A 73 6.23 3.56 -5.75
N ASP A 74 5.14 3.41 -6.51
CA ASP A 74 3.90 2.82 -6.05
C ASP A 74 4.03 1.30 -5.82
N MET A 75 4.81 0.61 -6.66
CA MET A 75 5.21 -0.78 -6.40
C MET A 75 6.04 -0.88 -5.11
N GLY A 76 7.02 0.01 -4.91
CA GLY A 76 7.84 0.06 -3.70
C GLY A 76 7.01 0.34 -2.43
N ARG A 77 6.01 1.23 -2.51
CA ARG A 77 5.03 1.47 -1.45
C ARG A 77 4.24 0.22 -1.11
N SER A 78 3.77 -0.52 -2.11
CA SER A 78 3.00 -1.74 -1.90
C SER A 78 3.86 -2.85 -1.30
N ALA A 79 5.10 -3.01 -1.77
CA ALA A 79 6.07 -3.97 -1.23
C ALA A 79 6.41 -3.69 0.23
N THR A 80 6.74 -2.44 0.58
CA THR A 80 7.05 -2.06 1.96
C THR A 80 5.85 -2.20 2.89
N ASN A 81 4.64 -1.90 2.42
CA ASN A 81 3.41 -2.14 3.18
C ASN A 81 3.17 -3.63 3.43
N ALA A 82 3.39 -4.49 2.42
CA ALA A 82 3.25 -5.94 2.57
C ALA A 82 4.25 -6.48 3.58
N VAL A 83 5.54 -6.12 3.45
CA VAL A 83 6.60 -6.51 4.39
C VAL A 83 6.28 -6.03 5.82
N GLY A 84 5.86 -4.77 5.97
CA GLY A 84 5.50 -4.22 7.28
C GLY A 84 4.35 -4.97 7.95
N ASN A 85 3.31 -5.31 7.19
CA ASN A 85 2.19 -6.10 7.69
C ASN A 85 2.63 -7.53 8.06
N SER A 86 3.42 -8.21 7.22
CA SER A 86 3.92 -9.55 7.51
C SER A 86 4.78 -9.58 8.78
N ILE A 87 5.67 -8.60 8.96
CA ILE A 87 6.48 -8.48 10.17
C ILE A 87 5.60 -8.18 11.38
N ALA A 88 4.63 -7.26 11.26
CA ALA A 88 3.72 -6.94 12.35
C ALA A 88 2.92 -8.18 12.80
N SER A 89 2.38 -8.96 11.86
CA SER A 89 1.71 -10.22 12.14
C SER A 89 2.62 -11.22 12.86
N ALA A 90 3.86 -11.38 12.42
CA ALA A 90 4.82 -12.27 13.07
C ALA A 90 5.19 -11.80 14.49
N VAL A 91 5.37 -10.49 14.69
CA VAL A 91 5.65 -9.91 16.02
C VAL A 91 4.47 -10.13 16.97
N VAL A 92 3.25 -9.88 16.51
CA VAL A 92 2.03 -10.10 17.30
C VAL A 92 1.88 -11.58 17.64
N ALA A 93 2.04 -12.49 16.67
CA ALA A 93 2.00 -13.94 16.93
C ALA A 93 3.03 -14.35 17.98
N LYS A 94 4.23 -13.77 17.95
CA LYS A 94 5.27 -14.04 18.95
C LYS A 94 4.87 -13.55 20.35
N TRP A 95 4.24 -12.38 20.45
CA TRP A 95 3.77 -11.84 21.72
C TRP A 95 2.61 -12.63 22.31
N GLU A 96 1.72 -13.14 21.47
CA GLU A 96 0.61 -14.01 21.87
C GLU A 96 1.06 -15.45 22.16
N GLY A 97 2.32 -15.80 21.85
CA GLY A 97 2.83 -17.17 22.00
C GLY A 97 2.40 -18.14 20.89
N GLU A 98 1.74 -17.63 19.85
CA GLU A 98 1.19 -18.37 18.70
C GLU A 98 2.20 -18.46 17.52
N LEU A 99 3.44 -17.98 17.71
CA LEU A 99 4.46 -18.07 16.66
C LEU A 99 4.96 -19.51 16.54
N MET A 100 4.53 -20.18 15.47
CA MET A 100 4.93 -21.54 15.13
C MET A 100 6.45 -21.67 15.00
N SER A 101 7.00 -22.79 15.47
CA SER A 101 8.37 -23.18 15.13
C SER A 101 8.48 -23.50 13.64
N GLU A 102 9.72 -23.50 13.11
CA GLU A 102 9.97 -23.80 11.70
C GLU A 102 9.40 -25.16 11.27
N SER A 103 9.49 -26.16 12.14
CA SER A 103 8.91 -27.49 11.90
C SER A 103 7.38 -27.47 11.86
N GLU A 104 6.74 -26.70 12.74
CA GLU A 104 5.27 -26.60 12.80
C GLU A 104 4.73 -25.80 11.61
N ALA A 105 5.44 -24.74 11.20
CA ALA A 105 5.10 -23.94 10.03
C ALA A 105 5.18 -24.77 8.74
N LEU A 106 6.23 -25.59 8.57
CA LEU A 106 6.36 -26.51 7.44
C LEU A 106 5.26 -27.58 7.42
N ALA A 107 4.93 -28.16 8.58
CA ALA A 107 3.86 -29.14 8.68
C ALA A 107 2.48 -28.51 8.38
N HIS A 108 2.24 -27.28 8.82
CA HIS A 108 1.01 -26.55 8.56
C HIS A 108 0.88 -26.15 7.09
N ALA A 109 1.97 -25.71 6.44
CA ALA A 109 1.99 -25.44 5.01
C ALA A 109 1.66 -26.69 4.19
N ALA A 110 2.27 -27.85 4.52
CA ALA A 110 1.97 -29.11 3.86
C ALA A 110 0.50 -29.57 4.06
N HIS A 111 -0.10 -29.28 5.23
CA HIS A 111 -1.51 -29.56 5.48
C HIS A 111 -2.44 -28.68 4.63
N LEU A 112 -2.13 -27.38 4.53
CA LEU A 112 -2.88 -26.44 3.70
C LEU A 112 -2.82 -26.82 2.22
N ASP A 113 -1.63 -27.20 1.71
CA ASP A 113 -1.47 -27.66 0.34
C ASP A 113 -2.31 -28.92 0.07
N ALA A 114 -2.30 -29.88 0.99
CA ALA A 114 -3.13 -31.08 0.90
C ALA A 114 -4.64 -30.79 0.98
N GLU A 115 -5.06 -29.78 1.75
CA GLU A 115 -6.45 -29.32 1.80
C GLU A 115 -6.88 -28.60 0.52
N LEU A 116 -6.01 -27.78 -0.07
CA LEU A 116 -6.25 -27.12 -1.35
C LEU A 116 -6.35 -28.14 -2.49
N GLU A 117 -5.49 -29.15 -2.51
CA GLU A 117 -5.57 -30.25 -3.47
C GLU A 117 -6.87 -31.04 -3.31
N ARG A 118 -7.29 -31.34 -2.08
CA ARG A 118 -8.58 -31.98 -1.80
C ARG A 118 -9.75 -31.14 -2.29
N GLN A 119 -9.76 -29.83 -1.98
CA GLN A 119 -10.80 -28.92 -2.45
C GLN A 119 -10.84 -28.82 -3.99
N ASN A 120 -9.70 -28.75 -4.65
CA ASN A 120 -9.62 -28.71 -6.11
C ASN A 120 -10.00 -30.03 -6.79
N SER A 121 -9.85 -31.16 -6.08
CA SER A 121 -10.25 -32.49 -6.56
C SER A 121 -11.72 -32.83 -6.28
N ASP A 122 -12.43 -32.04 -5.48
CA ASP A 122 -13.84 -32.23 -5.17
C ASP A 122 -14.72 -31.73 -6.34
N PRO A 123 -15.47 -32.62 -7.03
CA PRO A 123 -16.35 -32.23 -8.14
C PRO A 123 -17.49 -31.30 -7.73
N ALA A 124 -17.77 -31.11 -6.42
CA ALA A 124 -18.72 -30.13 -5.94
C ALA A 124 -18.22 -28.67 -6.05
N TYR A 125 -16.91 -28.43 -6.12
CA TYR A 125 -16.30 -27.09 -6.18
C TYR A 125 -15.75 -26.72 -7.57
N GLY A 126 -15.43 -27.71 -8.42
CA GLY A 126 -14.84 -27.52 -9.75
C GLY A 126 -15.77 -27.03 -10.88
N ALA A 127 -17.05 -26.75 -10.61
CA ALA A 127 -18.06 -26.40 -11.62
C ALA A 127 -18.59 -24.95 -11.54
N GLY A 128 -17.86 -24.02 -10.89
CA GLY A 128 -18.29 -22.62 -10.73
C GLY A 128 -17.62 -21.58 -11.64
N GLY A 129 -16.60 -21.95 -12.44
CA GLY A 129 -15.72 -20.98 -13.11
C GLY A 129 -15.89 -20.79 -14.62
N ALA A 130 -16.84 -21.49 -15.27
CA ALA A 130 -16.92 -21.54 -16.73
C ALA A 130 -18.32 -21.24 -17.30
N THR A 131 -19.04 -20.23 -16.80
CA THR A 131 -20.19 -19.64 -17.52
C THR A 131 -20.47 -18.20 -17.05
N SER A 132 -20.73 -17.30 -18.02
CA SER A 132 -21.04 -15.85 -17.99
C SER A 132 -19.82 -14.92 -18.04
N ALA A 133 -19.35 -14.37 -19.18
CA ALA A 133 -20.06 -13.73 -20.32
C ALA A 133 -20.99 -12.60 -19.88
#